data_AF-A0A949FUK7-F1
#
_entry.id   AF-A0A949FUK7-F1
#
_cell.length_a   1.000
_cell.length_b   1.000
_cell.length_c   1.000
_cell.angle_alpha   90.00
_cell.angle_beta   90.00
_cell.angle_gamma   90.00
#
_symmetry.space_group_name_H-M   'P 1'
#
loop_
_entity.id
_entity.type
_entity.pdbx_description
1 polymer ?
#
loop_
_entity_poly.entity_id
_entity_poly.type
_entity_poly.pdbx_seq_one_letter_code
_entity_poly.pdbx_strand_id
1 'polypeptide(L)'
;MARYISAMTVSFPISQLQQLLIHILEQCRLDIIHCTNDYIIGREHPGKVTYNKLVFVEIFISQSLDRGNEINLRVVAKNEELPLQADNHCYEVFNTINETFLSNREWQFIEQVIS
;
A
#
# COMPACT_ATOMS: atom_id res chain seq x y z
N MET A 1 -12.49 -2.38 14.15
CA MET A 1 -11.82 -2.15 12.87
C MET A 1 -10.32 -2.16 13.07
N ALA A 2 -9.63 -2.99 12.31
CA ALA A 2 -8.19 -3.02 12.24
C ALA A 2 -7.75 -1.99 11.18
N ARG A 3 -6.74 -1.19 11.50
CA ARG A 3 -6.17 -0.19 10.61
C ARG A 3 -4.67 -0.12 10.88
N TYR A 4 -3.88 -0.34 9.83
CA TYR A 4 -2.43 -0.26 9.87
C TYR A 4 -1.97 0.77 8.86
N ILE A 5 -0.97 1.56 9.25
CA ILE A 5 -0.49 2.66 8.44
C ILE A 5 1.01 2.51 8.28
N SER A 6 1.51 2.66 7.06
CA SER A 6 2.92 2.92 6.82
C SER A 6 3.06 4.18 5.98
N ALA A 7 4.09 4.96 6.31
CA ALA A 7 4.60 6.01 5.46
C ALA A 7 5.97 5.55 4.96
N MET A 8 6.25 5.71 3.68
CA MET A 8 7.56 5.45 3.11
C MET A 8 7.94 6.55 2.14
N THR A 9 9.23 6.81 2.03
CA THR A 9 9.78 7.76 1.06
C THR A 9 10.63 7.00 0.07
N VAL A 10 10.37 7.20 -1.21
CA VAL A 10 11.09 6.56 -2.32
C VAL A 10 11.52 7.61 -3.34
N SER A 11 12.65 7.38 -4.00
CA SER A 11 13.04 8.16 -5.18
C SER A 11 12.73 7.38 -6.45
N PHE A 12 11.80 7.92 -7.25
CA PHE A 12 11.32 7.32 -8.49
C PHE A 12 10.65 8.36 -9.41
N PRO A 13 10.60 8.17 -10.74
CA PRO A 13 9.85 9.07 -11.62
C PRO A 13 8.34 8.98 -11.36
N ILE A 14 7.71 10.09 -11.00
CA ILE A 14 6.26 10.15 -10.73
C ILE A 14 5.40 9.64 -11.89
N SER A 15 5.85 9.84 -13.13
CA SER A 15 5.15 9.44 -14.35
C SER A 15 5.03 7.93 -14.50
N GLN A 16 5.91 7.16 -13.87
CA GLN A 16 5.92 5.70 -13.91
C GLN A 16 5.44 5.07 -12.59
N LEU A 17 5.39 5.87 -11.51
CA LEU A 17 5.08 5.38 -10.17
C LEU A 17 3.70 4.71 -10.11
N GLN A 18 2.68 5.32 -10.72
CA GLN A 18 1.33 4.79 -10.67
C GLN A 18 1.24 3.39 -11.28
N GLN A 19 1.88 3.17 -12.44
CA GLN A 19 1.90 1.86 -13.10
C GLN A 19 2.64 0.81 -12.25
N LEU A 20 3.77 1.21 -11.66
CA LEU A 20 4.54 0.37 -10.75
C LEU A 20 3.71 -0.04 -9.51
N LEU A 21 3.04 0.92 -8.89
CA LEU A 21 2.19 0.66 -7.72
C LEU A 21 1.02 -0.27 -8.05
N ILE A 22 0.35 -0.07 -9.20
CA ILE A 22 -0.70 -0.98 -9.67
C ILE A 22 -0.14 -2.39 -9.81
N HIS A 23 1.01 -2.55 -10.47
CA HIS A 23 1.62 -3.85 -10.68
C HIS A 23 1.94 -4.55 -9.35
N ILE A 24 2.50 -3.82 -8.38
CA ILE A 24 2.80 -4.37 -7.05
C ILE A 24 1.53 -4.81 -6.33
N LEU A 25 0.49 -3.97 -6.34
CA LEU A 25 -0.80 -4.31 -5.71
C LEU A 25 -1.42 -5.56 -6.33
N GLU A 26 -1.35 -5.72 -7.65
CA GLU A 26 -1.79 -6.92 -8.35
C GLU A 26 -0.98 -8.16 -7.95
N GLN A 27 0.36 -8.04 -7.78
CA GLN A 27 1.18 -9.14 -7.25
C GLN A 27 0.77 -9.52 -5.82
N CYS A 28 0.34 -8.55 -5.02
CA CYS A 28 -0.23 -8.77 -3.69
C CYS A 28 -1.68 -9.29 -3.71
N ARG A 29 -2.24 -9.63 -4.89
CA ARG A 29 -3.62 -10.10 -5.09
C ARG A 29 -4.69 -9.09 -4.65
N LEU A 30 -4.40 -7.81 -4.86
CA LEU A 30 -5.34 -6.72 -4.63
C LEU A 30 -5.91 -6.29 -5.99
N ASP A 31 -7.23 -6.32 -6.12
CA ASP A 31 -7.93 -5.72 -7.24
C ASP A 31 -7.96 -4.20 -7.07
N ILE A 32 -7.60 -3.45 -8.11
CA ILE A 32 -7.68 -1.99 -8.10
C ILE A 32 -9.13 -1.56 -8.25
N ILE A 33 -9.68 -0.91 -7.23
CA ILE A 33 -11.03 -0.34 -7.25
C ILE A 33 -11.00 1.06 -7.85
N HIS A 34 -10.00 1.85 -7.48
CA HIS A 34 -9.90 3.24 -7.88
C HIS A 34 -8.44 3.65 -8.00
N CYS A 35 -8.11 4.45 -9.00
CA CYS A 35 -6.74 4.88 -9.23
C CYS A 35 -6.73 6.27 -9.86
N THR A 36 -5.97 7.17 -9.24
CA THR A 36 -5.71 8.55 -9.66
C THR A 36 -4.23 8.84 -9.50
N ASN A 37 -3.77 10.01 -9.94
CA ASN A 37 -2.34 10.37 -9.91
C ASN A 37 -1.77 10.38 -8.48
N ASP A 38 -2.58 10.77 -7.50
CA ASP A 38 -2.15 11.01 -6.12
C ASP A 38 -2.72 9.99 -5.13
N TYR A 39 -3.54 9.04 -5.62
CA TYR A 39 -4.29 8.13 -4.75
C TYR A 39 -4.75 6.85 -5.45
N ILE A 40 -4.54 5.71 -4.79
CA ILE A 40 -4.92 4.37 -5.27
C ILE A 40 -5.69 3.63 -4.17
N ILE A 41 -6.81 3.01 -4.53
CA ILE A 41 -7.55 2.08 -3.69
C ILE A 41 -7.46 0.69 -4.31
N GLY A 42 -6.87 -0.24 -3.57
CA GLY A 42 -6.95 -1.67 -3.80
C GLY A 42 -7.90 -2.34 -2.82
N ARG A 43 -8.47 -3.48 -3.21
CA ARG A 43 -9.16 -4.39 -2.30
C ARG A 43 -8.68 -5.78 -2.57
N GLU A 44 -8.52 -6.55 -1.51
CA GLU A 44 -8.18 -7.96 -1.63
C GLU A 44 -9.15 -8.72 -2.54
N HIS A 45 -8.59 -9.60 -3.37
CA HIS A 45 -9.36 -10.44 -4.27
C HIS A 45 -10.27 -11.39 -3.45
N PRO A 46 -11.59 -11.40 -3.72
CA PRO A 46 -12.51 -12.28 -3.02
C PRO A 46 -12.23 -13.74 -3.38
N GLY A 47 -12.00 -14.59 -2.37
CA GLY A 47 -11.81 -16.03 -2.60
C GLY A 47 -11.05 -16.77 -1.50
N LYS A 48 -10.18 -16.09 -0.74
CA LYS A 48 -9.48 -16.68 0.40
C LYS A 48 -10.16 -16.46 1.75
N VAL A 49 -10.93 -15.38 1.87
CA VAL A 49 -11.61 -14.98 3.10
C VAL A 49 -13.06 -14.60 2.81
N THR A 50 -13.93 -14.71 3.83
CA THR A 50 -15.31 -14.23 3.75
C THR A 50 -15.34 -12.75 3.38
N TYR A 51 -16.34 -12.30 2.62
CA TYR A 51 -16.43 -10.93 2.09
C TYR A 51 -16.23 -9.84 3.16
N ASN A 52 -16.67 -10.09 4.40
CA ASN A 52 -16.51 -9.14 5.48
C ASN A 52 -15.08 -9.03 6.05
N LYS A 53 -14.20 -9.97 5.73
CA LYS A 53 -12.78 -9.98 6.12
C LYS A 53 -11.86 -9.40 5.05
N LEU A 54 -12.42 -8.91 3.93
CA LEU A 54 -11.64 -8.32 2.87
C LEU A 54 -10.92 -7.06 3.35
N VAL A 55 -9.63 -6.99 3.03
CA VAL A 55 -8.80 -5.84 3.38
C VAL A 55 -8.90 -4.81 2.25
N PHE A 56 -9.17 -3.56 2.63
CA PHE A 56 -9.04 -2.41 1.74
C PHE A 56 -7.68 -1.77 1.97
N VAL A 57 -6.99 -1.46 0.88
CA VAL A 57 -5.68 -0.84 0.88
C VAL A 57 -5.81 0.50 0.18
N GLU A 58 -5.41 1.56 0.85
CA GLU A 58 -5.40 2.91 0.31
C GLU A 58 -3.97 3.40 0.27
N ILE A 59 -3.49 3.84 -0.90
CA ILE A 59 -2.17 4.42 -1.08
C ILE A 59 -2.35 5.88 -1.46
N PHE A 60 -1.78 6.78 -0.66
CA PHE A 60 -1.67 8.20 -0.99
C PHE A 60 -0.25 8.46 -1.49
N ILE A 61 -0.16 9.22 -2.57
CA ILE A 61 1.08 9.56 -3.26
C ILE A 61 1.23 11.09 -3.17
N SER A 62 2.35 11.57 -2.63
CA SER A 62 2.66 13.00 -2.64
C SER A 62 4.14 13.22 -2.91
N GLN A 63 4.45 14.18 -3.78
CA GLN A 63 5.85 14.58 -4.00
C GLN A 63 6.37 15.36 -2.79
N SER A 64 7.62 15.09 -2.41
CA SER A 64 8.31 15.84 -1.37
C SER A 64 8.70 17.21 -1.91
N LEU A 65 8.25 18.28 -1.26
CA LEU A 65 8.54 19.66 -1.68
C LEU A 65 10.02 20.01 -1.54
N ASP A 66 10.72 19.36 -0.61
CA ASP A 66 12.12 19.66 -0.26
C ASP A 66 13.15 18.97 -1.17
N ARG A 67 12.79 17.87 -1.85
CA ARG A 67 13.71 17.05 -2.64
C ARG A 67 12.98 16.53 -3.88
N GLY A 68 13.14 17.22 -5.01
CA GLY A 68 12.27 17.13 -6.20
C GLY A 68 12.10 15.76 -6.89
N ASN A 69 12.79 14.71 -6.45
CA ASN A 69 12.59 13.33 -6.94
C ASN A 69 12.11 12.36 -5.85
N GLU A 70 11.91 12.84 -4.62
CA GLU A 70 11.40 12.02 -3.53
C GLU A 70 9.87 12.04 -3.52
N ILE A 71 9.30 10.86 -3.37
CA ILE A 71 7.86 10.63 -3.33
C ILE A 71 7.55 10.00 -1.99
N ASN A 72 6.66 10.63 -1.25
CA ASN A 72 6.09 10.10 -0.03
C ASN A 72 4.87 9.24 -0.41
N LEU A 73 4.90 8.00 0.02
CA LEU A 73 3.81 7.05 -0.10
C LEU A 73 3.25 6.81 1.30
N ARG A 74 1.93 6.93 1.45
CA ARG A 74 1.24 6.53 2.68
C ARG A 74 0.29 5.39 2.35
N VAL A 75 0.56 4.22 2.91
CA VAL A 75 -0.25 3.02 2.76
C VAL A 75 -1.13 2.88 4.00
N VAL A 76 -2.41 2.65 3.79
CA VAL A 76 -3.39 2.37 4.84
C VAL A 76 -4.08 1.06 4.50
N ALA A 77 -3.85 0.03 5.29
CA ALA A 77 -4.61 -1.21 5.22
C ALA A 77 -5.70 -1.19 6.30
N LYS A 78 -6.94 -1.40 5.91
CA LYS A 78 -8.09 -1.38 6.81
C LYS A 78 -9.03 -2.55 6.58
N ASN A 79 -9.59 -3.07 7.67
CA ASN A 79 -10.73 -3.97 7.64
C ASN A 79 -11.76 -3.56 8.70
N GLU A 80 -13.03 -3.50 8.31
CA GLU A 80 -14.11 -2.95 9.13
C GLU A 80 -14.57 -3.91 10.25
N GLU A 81 -14.44 -5.23 10.06
CA GLU A 81 -14.92 -6.24 11.01
C GLU A 81 -13.84 -6.76 11.97
N LEU A 82 -12.57 -6.72 11.60
CA LEU A 82 -11.49 -7.29 12.40
C LEU A 82 -11.15 -6.39 13.61
N PRO A 83 -10.81 -6.97 14.78
CA PRO A 83 -10.23 -6.24 15.89
C PRO A 83 -8.78 -5.86 15.57
N LEU A 84 -8.34 -4.68 16.01
CA LEU A 84 -6.94 -4.24 15.87
C LEU A 84 -6.04 -5.16 16.72
N GLN A 85 -5.33 -6.08 16.07
CA GLN A 85 -4.44 -7.06 16.70
C GLN A 85 -3.22 -7.28 15.80
N ALA A 86 -2.03 -7.46 16.37
CA ALA A 86 -0.82 -7.72 15.58
C ALA A 86 -0.79 -9.11 14.91
N ASP A 87 -1.82 -9.94 15.12
CA ASP A 87 -1.99 -11.27 14.57
C ASP A 87 -3.38 -11.37 13.92
N ASN A 88 -3.59 -10.65 12.81
CA ASN A 88 -4.80 -10.79 12.02
C ASN A 88 -4.50 -10.69 10.52
N HIS A 89 -5.43 -11.19 9.71
CA HIS A 89 -5.35 -11.20 8.24
C HIS A 89 -5.06 -9.81 7.64
N CYS A 90 -5.59 -8.74 8.24
CA CYS A 90 -5.32 -7.37 7.81
C CYS A 90 -3.87 -6.96 8.02
N TYR A 91 -3.25 -7.43 9.11
CA TYR A 91 -1.82 -7.22 9.37
C TYR A 91 -0.94 -8.04 8.42
N GLU A 92 -1.32 -9.28 8.10
CA GLU A 92 -0.58 -10.12 7.14
C GLU A 92 -0.57 -9.51 5.73
N VAL A 93 -1.73 -9.03 5.25
CA VAL A 93 -1.83 -8.32 3.96
C VAL A 93 -1.00 -7.04 4.00
N PHE A 94 -1.08 -6.27 5.10
CA PHE A 94 -0.26 -5.08 5.28
C PHE A 94 1.24 -5.38 5.23
N ASN A 95 1.69 -6.43 5.92
CA ASN A 95 3.11 -6.81 5.91
C ASN A 95 3.56 -7.23 4.52
N THR A 96 2.76 -8.04 3.81
CA THR A 96 3.06 -8.49 2.45
C THR A 96 3.27 -7.32 1.49
N ILE A 97 2.45 -6.27 1.58
CA ILE A 97 2.59 -5.06 0.75
C ILE A 97 3.89 -4.34 1.08
N ASN A 98 4.17 -4.12 2.37
CA ASN A 98 5.38 -3.43 2.80
C ASN A 98 6.65 -4.21 2.41
N GLU A 99 6.67 -5.53 2.57
CA GLU A 99 7.79 -6.39 2.14
C GLU A 99 7.99 -6.35 0.63
N THR A 100 6.91 -6.33 -0.16
CA THR A 100 6.99 -6.22 -1.62
C THR A 100 7.51 -4.84 -2.04
N PHE A 101 7.10 -3.78 -1.33
CA PHE A 101 7.62 -2.43 -1.52
C PHE A 101 9.11 -2.31 -1.22
N LEU A 102 9.57 -2.89 -0.11
CA LEU A 102 10.99 -2.92 0.25
C LEU A 102 11.82 -3.78 -0.69
N SER A 103 11.25 -4.85 -1.24
CA SER A 103 11.92 -5.78 -2.16
C SER A 103 11.98 -5.25 -3.59
N ASN A 104 11.19 -4.23 -3.92
CA ASN A 104 11.15 -3.65 -5.25
C ASN A 104 12.44 -2.87 -5.56
N ARG A 105 13.16 -3.31 -6.59
CA ARG A 105 14.44 -2.74 -7.03
C ARG A 105 14.29 -1.57 -8.01
N GLU A 106 13.08 -1.33 -8.52
CA GLU A 106 12.86 -0.28 -9.52
C GLU A 106 12.95 1.13 -8.91
N TRP A 107 12.60 1.28 -7.63
CA TRP A 107 12.75 2.53 -6.90
C TRP A 107 13.90 2.50 -5.88
N GLN A 108 14.39 3.68 -5.51
CA GLN A 108 15.36 3.81 -4.42
C GLN A 108 14.60 4.08 -3.12
N PHE A 109 14.62 3.10 -2.22
CA PHE A 109 14.04 3.24 -0.89
C PHE A 109 14.88 4.22 -0.04
N ILE A 110 14.22 5.15 0.65
CA ILE A 110 14.88 6.15 1.50
C ILE A 110 14.58 5.87 2.98
N GLU A 111 13.30 5.84 3.35
CA GLU A 111 12.88 5.61 4.73
C GLU A 111 11.46 5.04 4.82
N GLN A 112 11.12 4.44 5.96
CA GLN A 112 9.78 3.95 6.28
C GLN A 112 9.48 4.13 7.76
N VAL A 113 8.25 4.56 8.05
CA VAL A 113 7.67 4.63 9.39
C VAL A 113 6.40 3.79 9.38
N ILE A 114 6.28 2.87 10.34
CA ILE A 114 5.11 1.99 10.51
C ILE A 114 4.39 2.41 11.80
N SER A 115 3.06 2.51 11.78
CA SER A 115 2.23 2.95 12.91
C SER A 115 0.89 2.23 12.98
#